data_AF-A0A945CKX3-F1
#
_entry.id   AF-A0A945CKX3-F1
#
_cell.length_a   1.000
_cell.length_b   1.000
_cell.length_c   1.000
_cell.angle_alpha   90.00
_cell.angle_beta   90.00
_cell.angle_gamma   90.00
#
_symmetry.space_group_name_H-M   'P 1'
#
loop_
_entity.id
_entity.type
_entity.pdbx_description
1 polymer ?
#
loop_
_entity_poly.entity_id
_entity_poly.type
_entity_poly.pdbx_seq_one_letter_code
_entity_poly.pdbx_strand_id
1 'polypeptide(L)'
;MCSSSPSSPSPWCRTGCLARGCFMATRRGRGRSWLIYGGLGLWATVSSFPFAWMLLSSFMTRGETLRRVFVPEKVQWANYVQAWKEADFGLYFENSVLIAAMQVGGTLLFSLLAAYPLARMEFRGRNAVFACILATLMIPESVTMVPNFLTVTWLHRSSPFAWLNSWPALTVPFLANAFSIFLLRQFLRGLPGELWDAARIDGAGHFRFLFGILLPLCKAPLLTVGMFTFIGSWNALAWPLLVTNSPNWRPISVGLQQFVSEAGAEVHLQMAGAVIATVPVLLIYFLIQKEFTEGISMSGLKG
;
A
#
# COMPACT_ATOMS: atom_id res chain seq x y z
N MET A 1 17.83 -65.54 -9.38
CA MET A 1 17.99 -66.75 -8.55
C MET A 1 18.66 -66.34 -7.25
N CYS A 2 18.03 -66.67 -6.12
CA CYS A 2 18.37 -66.26 -4.74
C CYS A 2 19.81 -66.57 -4.33
N SER A 3 20.49 -65.71 -3.58
CA SER A 3 20.67 -65.76 -2.10
C SER A 3 22.11 -65.26 -1.88
N SER A 4 22.57 -64.57 -0.84
CA SER A 4 22.26 -64.54 0.58
C SER A 4 23.02 -63.35 1.20
N SER A 5 22.39 -62.61 2.11
CA SER A 5 23.08 -61.76 3.11
C SER A 5 23.88 -62.64 4.10
N PRO A 6 24.90 -62.12 4.81
CA PRO A 6 24.59 -61.53 6.12
C PRO A 6 25.55 -60.42 6.59
N SER A 7 25.19 -59.84 7.74
CA SER A 7 26.02 -59.14 8.75
C SER A 7 26.03 -57.60 8.73
N SER A 8 25.42 -57.06 9.78
CA SER A 8 25.52 -55.72 10.34
C SER A 8 26.96 -55.28 10.62
N PRO A 9 27.21 -53.98 10.82
CA PRO A 9 27.36 -53.55 12.23
C PRO A 9 26.77 -52.16 12.55
N SER A 10 26.33 -52.03 13.79
CA SER A 10 26.13 -50.77 14.52
C SER A 10 27.43 -50.41 15.29
N PRO A 11 27.45 -49.43 16.20
CA PRO A 11 27.75 -48.02 15.94
C PRO A 11 29.01 -47.52 16.69
N TRP A 12 29.47 -46.30 16.36
CA TRP A 12 30.52 -45.53 17.04
C TRP A 12 31.95 -46.08 16.90
N CYS A 13 32.83 -45.36 16.19
CA CYS A 13 33.97 -44.62 16.76
C CYS A 13 34.95 -44.16 15.68
N ARG A 14 35.23 -42.84 15.66
CA ARG A 14 36.54 -42.17 15.52
C ARG A 14 36.67 -41.12 14.41
N THR A 15 36.94 -39.90 14.89
CA THR A 15 37.93 -38.92 14.38
C THR A 15 37.70 -38.37 12.98
N GLY A 16 37.29 -37.12 12.79
CA GLY A 16 37.97 -35.93 13.31
C GLY A 16 39.10 -35.52 12.35
N CYS A 17 38.77 -34.82 11.26
CA CYS A 17 39.75 -34.00 10.54
C CYS A 17 39.06 -32.87 9.77
N LEU A 18 39.40 -31.65 10.20
CA LEU A 18 39.09 -30.35 9.63
C LEU A 18 39.30 -30.31 8.11
N ALA A 19 38.22 -30.35 7.32
CA ALA A 19 38.23 -29.82 5.96
C ALA A 19 37.55 -28.45 6.02
N ARG A 20 38.37 -27.43 6.30
CA ARG A 20 38.03 -26.02 6.15
C ARG A 20 37.37 -25.85 4.78
N GLY A 21 36.08 -25.57 4.78
CA GLY A 21 35.40 -25.02 3.62
C GLY A 21 36.15 -23.75 3.24
N CYS A 22 36.98 -23.87 2.23
CA CYS A 22 37.63 -22.76 1.56
C CYS A 22 36.48 -21.95 0.94
N PHE A 23 35.92 -21.04 1.73
CA PHE A 23 35.10 -19.94 1.27
C PHE A 23 36.05 -19.13 0.40
N MET A 24 36.16 -19.51 -0.88
CA MET A 24 36.68 -18.64 -1.92
C MET A 24 35.71 -17.46 -1.97
N ALA A 25 35.95 -16.49 -1.07
CA ALA A 25 35.49 -15.14 -1.22
C ALA A 25 36.07 -14.68 -2.55
N THR A 26 35.26 -14.80 -3.59
CA THR A 26 35.60 -14.36 -4.92
C THR A 26 35.95 -12.88 -4.80
N ARG A 27 37.24 -12.58 -4.92
CA ARG A 27 37.82 -11.23 -4.98
C ARG A 27 37.40 -10.49 -6.27
N ARG A 28 36.21 -10.79 -6.80
CA ARG A 28 35.62 -10.20 -8.01
C ARG A 28 34.77 -9.00 -7.59
N GLY A 29 35.32 -7.80 -7.79
CA GLY A 29 34.49 -6.62 -8.08
C GLY A 29 34.46 -5.49 -7.06
N ARG A 30 35.60 -5.08 -6.47
CA ARG A 30 35.66 -3.81 -5.71
C ARG A 30 35.22 -2.63 -6.59
N GLY A 31 35.68 -2.55 -7.84
CA GLY A 31 35.26 -1.52 -8.82
C GLY A 31 33.78 -1.61 -9.25
N ARG A 32 33.23 -2.82 -9.38
CA ARG A 32 31.80 -3.02 -9.68
C ARG A 32 30.90 -2.55 -8.53
N SER A 33 31.36 -2.72 -7.28
CA SER A 33 30.64 -2.22 -6.10
C SER A 33 30.61 -0.69 -6.08
N TRP A 34 31.73 -0.01 -6.39
CA TRP A 34 31.76 1.45 -6.52
C TRP A 34 30.85 1.98 -7.64
N LEU A 35 30.79 1.30 -8.78
CA LEU A 35 29.88 1.67 -9.87
C LEU A 35 28.40 1.50 -9.46
N ILE A 36 28.09 0.43 -8.72
CA ILE A 36 26.73 0.20 -8.20
C ILE A 36 26.37 1.27 -7.17
N TYR A 37 27.22 1.53 -6.18
CA TYR A 37 26.95 2.56 -5.16
C TYR A 37 26.91 3.97 -5.74
N GLY A 38 27.79 4.29 -6.69
CA GLY A 38 27.77 5.57 -7.42
C GLY A 38 26.49 5.74 -8.23
N GLY A 39 26.07 4.69 -8.96
CA GLY A 39 24.80 4.69 -9.68
C GLY A 39 23.59 4.83 -8.76
N LEU A 40 23.55 4.09 -7.64
CA LEU A 40 22.49 4.20 -6.64
C LEU A 40 22.45 5.58 -5.98
N GLY A 41 23.61 6.18 -5.66
CA GLY A 41 23.70 7.50 -5.07
C GLY A 41 23.24 8.61 -6.02
N LEU A 42 23.60 8.52 -7.30
CA LEU A 42 23.11 9.44 -8.33
C LEU A 42 21.58 9.35 -8.46
N TRP A 43 21.04 8.13 -8.59
CA TRP A 43 19.60 7.90 -8.64
C TRP A 43 18.88 8.44 -7.42
N ALA A 44 19.39 8.17 -6.21
CA ALA A 44 18.80 8.67 -4.97
C ALA A 44 18.77 10.22 -4.95
N THR A 45 19.82 10.87 -5.42
CA THR A 45 19.89 12.34 -5.48
C THR A 45 18.87 12.90 -6.46
N VAL A 46 18.80 12.35 -7.67
CA VAL A 46 17.86 12.78 -8.72
C VAL A 46 16.41 12.60 -8.27
N SER A 47 16.09 11.46 -7.64
CA SER A 47 14.74 11.19 -7.13
C SER A 47 14.35 12.04 -5.92
N SER A 48 15.31 12.46 -5.10
CA SER A 48 15.05 13.30 -3.91
C SER A 48 14.93 14.79 -4.25
N PHE A 49 15.48 15.22 -5.39
CA PHE A 49 15.45 16.60 -5.85
C PHE A 49 14.06 17.26 -5.84
N PRO A 50 12.97 16.67 -6.39
CA PRO A 50 11.65 17.30 -6.38
C PRO A 50 11.10 17.52 -4.96
N PHE A 51 11.43 16.64 -4.01
CA PHE A 51 11.02 16.81 -2.60
C PHE A 51 11.82 17.93 -1.92
N ALA A 52 13.13 18.01 -2.20
CA ALA A 52 13.95 19.12 -1.73
C ALA A 52 13.44 20.45 -2.30
N TRP A 53 13.10 20.49 -3.58
CA TRP A 53 12.51 21.66 -4.23
C TRP A 53 11.16 22.05 -3.62
N MET A 54 10.28 21.08 -3.38
CA MET A 54 8.99 21.29 -2.71
C MET A 54 9.20 21.94 -1.34
N LEU A 55 10.13 21.41 -0.55
CA LEU A 55 10.44 21.93 0.77
C LEU A 55 11.05 23.34 0.72
N LEU A 56 11.99 23.62 -0.19
CA LEU A 56 12.56 24.96 -0.35
C LEU A 56 11.52 25.97 -0.83
N SER A 57 10.69 25.59 -1.81
CA SER A 57 9.62 26.43 -2.35
C SER A 57 8.54 26.75 -1.32
N SER A 58 8.30 25.86 -0.35
CA SER A 58 7.37 26.11 0.75
C SER A 58 7.78 27.28 1.65
N PHE A 59 9.07 27.63 1.68
CA PHE A 59 9.62 28.73 2.46
C PHE A 59 9.84 30.01 1.66
N MET A 60 9.54 30.01 0.37
CA MET A 60 9.71 31.17 -0.51
C MET A 60 8.50 32.11 -0.45
N THR A 61 8.71 33.35 -0.86
CA THR A 61 7.64 34.29 -1.18
C THR A 61 7.01 33.97 -2.55
N ARG A 62 5.79 34.47 -2.79
CA ARG A 62 5.12 34.33 -4.11
C ARG A 62 6.02 34.78 -5.27
N GLY A 63 6.68 35.93 -5.12
CA GLY A 63 7.57 36.49 -6.15
C GLY A 63 8.78 35.60 -6.45
N GLU A 64 9.40 35.01 -5.43
CA GLU A 64 10.53 34.09 -5.58
C GLU A 64 10.12 32.78 -6.28
N THR A 65 8.95 32.22 -5.93
CA THR A 65 8.43 31.02 -6.62
C THR A 65 8.13 31.26 -8.09
N LEU A 66 7.60 32.43 -8.45
CA LEU A 66 7.35 32.79 -9.85
C LEU A 66 8.65 32.97 -10.65
N ARG A 67 9.70 33.51 -10.00
CA ARG A 67 11.04 33.67 -10.59
C ARG A 67 11.86 32.37 -10.61
N ARG A 68 11.37 31.30 -9.97
CA ARG A 68 12.04 29.98 -9.87
C ARG A 68 13.44 30.06 -9.25
N VAL A 69 13.59 30.87 -8.20
CA VAL A 69 14.83 30.96 -7.42
C VAL A 69 15.08 29.63 -6.70
N PHE A 70 16.33 29.18 -6.58
CA PHE A 70 16.63 27.89 -5.96
C PHE A 70 16.59 27.85 -4.44
N VAL A 71 16.90 28.98 -3.80
CA VAL A 71 16.99 29.09 -2.34
C VAL A 71 16.23 30.35 -1.93
N PRO A 72 15.35 30.29 -0.91
CA PRO A 72 14.65 31.48 -0.42
C PRO A 72 15.66 32.49 0.15
N GLU A 73 15.49 33.77 -0.15
CA GLU A 73 16.30 34.83 0.48
C GLU A 73 15.94 34.99 1.96
N LYS A 74 14.66 34.81 2.29
CA LYS A 74 14.14 34.82 3.66
C LYS A 74 13.14 33.69 3.86
N VAL A 75 13.33 32.91 4.91
CA VAL A 75 12.46 31.77 5.24
C VAL A 75 11.09 32.25 5.71
N GLN A 76 10.03 31.90 4.97
CA GLN A 76 8.65 32.27 5.25
C GLN A 76 7.89 31.16 5.99
N TRP A 77 8.04 31.08 7.32
CA TRP A 77 7.26 30.13 8.14
C TRP A 77 5.75 30.38 8.12
N ALA A 78 5.35 31.64 7.86
CA ALA A 78 3.95 32.04 7.79
C ALA A 78 3.17 31.25 6.73
N ASN A 79 3.83 30.77 5.67
CA ASN A 79 3.22 29.99 4.59
C ASN A 79 2.53 28.72 5.12
N TYR A 80 3.10 28.06 6.14
CA TYR A 80 2.50 26.86 6.73
C TYR A 80 1.21 27.19 7.50
N VAL A 81 1.21 28.29 8.25
CA VAL A 81 0.03 28.73 9.02
C VAL A 81 -1.05 29.23 8.07
N GLN A 82 -0.67 29.95 7.02
CA GLN A 82 -1.58 30.41 5.97
C GLN A 82 -2.19 29.23 5.23
N ALA A 83 -1.36 28.31 4.71
CA ALA A 83 -1.85 27.12 4.01
C ALA A 83 -2.79 26.27 4.90
N TRP A 84 -2.48 26.14 6.19
CA TRP A 84 -3.33 25.39 7.12
C TRP A 84 -4.71 26.02 7.31
N LYS A 85 -4.78 27.36 7.41
CA LYS A 85 -6.03 28.09 7.66
C LYS A 85 -6.85 28.32 6.39
N GLU A 86 -6.19 28.70 5.30
CA GLU A 86 -6.86 29.17 4.08
C GLU A 86 -7.56 28.04 3.33
N ALA A 87 -7.09 26.81 3.49
CA ALA A 87 -7.70 25.64 2.88
C ALA A 87 -8.41 24.70 3.88
N ASP A 88 -8.71 25.18 5.09
CA ASP A 88 -9.35 24.42 6.17
C ASP A 88 -8.71 23.03 6.39
N PHE A 89 -7.38 22.98 6.36
CA PHE A 89 -6.64 21.72 6.34
C PHE A 89 -6.90 20.85 7.57
N GLY A 90 -7.26 21.44 8.72
CA GLY A 90 -7.63 20.66 9.90
C GLY A 90 -8.78 19.69 9.61
N LEU A 91 -9.88 20.21 9.07
CA LEU A 91 -11.06 19.40 8.72
C LEU A 91 -10.75 18.41 7.59
N TYR A 92 -10.05 18.87 6.55
CA TYR A 92 -9.76 18.02 5.39
C TYR A 92 -8.74 16.93 5.69
N PHE A 93 -7.81 17.18 6.62
CA PHE A 93 -6.88 16.19 7.14
C PHE A 93 -7.61 15.11 7.92
N GLU A 94 -8.48 15.50 8.86
CA GLU A 94 -9.30 14.55 9.63
C GLU A 94 -10.17 13.70 8.71
N ASN A 95 -10.83 14.32 7.74
CA ASN A 95 -11.59 13.63 6.71
C ASN A 95 -10.72 12.63 5.95
N SER A 96 -9.55 13.05 5.44
CA SER A 96 -8.62 12.16 4.73
C SER A 96 -8.19 10.95 5.57
N VAL A 97 -7.88 11.15 6.86
CA VAL A 97 -7.52 10.05 7.76
C VAL A 97 -8.70 9.08 7.92
N LEU A 98 -9.91 9.58 8.13
CA LEU A 98 -11.10 8.75 8.31
C LEU A 98 -11.49 7.99 7.03
N ILE A 99 -11.48 8.65 5.86
CA ILE A 99 -11.73 8.01 4.56
C ILE A 99 -10.71 6.90 4.35
N ALA A 100 -9.42 7.19 4.53
CA ALA A 100 -8.35 6.23 4.30
C ALA A 100 -8.43 5.06 5.29
N ALA A 101 -8.69 5.30 6.58
CA ALA A 101 -8.84 4.25 7.57
C ALA A 101 -10.01 3.30 7.24
N MET A 102 -11.16 3.85 6.83
CA MET A 102 -12.32 3.05 6.43
C MET A 102 -12.06 2.26 5.14
N GLN A 103 -11.46 2.89 4.12
CA GLN A 103 -11.12 2.20 2.88
C GLN A 103 -10.09 1.09 3.09
N VAL A 104 -9.05 1.34 3.88
CA VAL A 104 -8.03 0.33 4.23
C VAL A 104 -8.66 -0.81 5.02
N GLY A 105 -9.39 -0.51 6.10
CA GLY A 105 -10.04 -1.53 6.92
C GLY A 105 -11.02 -2.38 6.11
N GLY A 106 -11.85 -1.75 5.28
CA GLY A 106 -12.77 -2.43 4.37
C GLY A 106 -12.03 -3.29 3.35
N THR A 107 -11.04 -2.72 2.66
CA THR A 107 -10.27 -3.44 1.63
C THR A 107 -9.60 -4.67 2.21
N LEU A 108 -8.96 -4.56 3.38
CA LEU A 108 -8.33 -5.69 4.03
C LEU A 108 -9.35 -6.76 4.41
N LEU A 109 -10.48 -6.37 4.99
CA LEU A 109 -11.52 -7.30 5.42
C LEU A 109 -12.18 -8.01 4.23
N PHE A 110 -12.74 -7.27 3.27
CA PHE A 110 -13.48 -7.86 2.15
C PHE A 110 -12.55 -8.59 1.18
N SER A 111 -11.33 -8.08 0.95
CA SER A 111 -10.39 -8.76 0.07
C SER A 111 -9.87 -10.06 0.68
N LEU A 112 -9.67 -10.11 2.00
CA LEU A 112 -9.28 -11.34 2.70
C LEU A 112 -10.43 -12.37 2.68
N LEU A 113 -11.66 -11.94 2.96
CA LEU A 113 -12.84 -12.79 2.91
C LEU A 113 -13.11 -13.35 1.50
N ALA A 114 -12.84 -12.58 0.45
CA ALA A 114 -12.94 -13.05 -0.93
C ALA A 114 -11.76 -13.95 -1.34
N ALA A 115 -10.55 -13.61 -0.94
CA ALA A 115 -9.34 -14.35 -1.30
C ALA A 115 -9.28 -15.75 -0.67
N TYR A 116 -9.74 -15.89 0.58
CA TYR A 116 -9.70 -17.15 1.31
C TYR A 116 -10.40 -18.34 0.60
N PRO A 117 -11.70 -18.26 0.24
CA PRO A 117 -12.36 -19.36 -0.46
C PRO A 117 -11.74 -19.59 -1.85
N LEU A 118 -11.31 -18.53 -2.53
CA LEU A 118 -10.67 -18.63 -3.85
C LEU A 118 -9.27 -19.27 -3.81
N ALA A 119 -8.62 -19.28 -2.65
CA ALA A 119 -7.31 -19.90 -2.43
C ALA A 119 -7.40 -21.31 -1.83
N ARG A 120 -8.27 -21.52 -0.83
CA ARG A 120 -8.25 -22.71 0.05
C ARG A 120 -9.46 -23.62 -0.08
N MET A 121 -10.62 -23.11 -0.50
CA MET A 121 -11.82 -23.93 -0.62
C MET A 121 -11.95 -24.52 -2.02
N GLU A 122 -12.47 -25.73 -2.12
CA GLU A 122 -12.77 -26.39 -3.39
C GLU A 122 -14.27 -26.27 -3.67
N PHE A 123 -14.63 -25.48 -4.67
CA PHE A 123 -16.02 -25.35 -5.13
C PHE A 123 -16.07 -25.21 -6.65
N ARG A 124 -17.19 -25.64 -7.23
CA ARG A 124 -17.39 -25.63 -8.69
C ARG A 124 -17.45 -24.19 -9.19
N GLY A 125 -16.65 -23.86 -10.21
CA GLY A 125 -16.58 -22.50 -10.78
C GLY A 125 -15.55 -21.55 -10.14
N ARG A 126 -14.79 -21.99 -9.12
CA ARG A 126 -13.75 -21.18 -8.45
C ARG A 126 -12.82 -20.44 -9.41
N ASN A 127 -12.30 -21.13 -10.42
CA ASN A 127 -11.36 -20.54 -11.38
C ASN A 127 -12.05 -19.54 -12.32
N ALA A 128 -13.33 -19.75 -12.66
CA ALA A 128 -14.10 -18.82 -13.47
C ALA A 128 -14.38 -17.52 -12.70
N VAL A 129 -14.82 -17.63 -11.44
CA VAL A 129 -15.01 -16.45 -10.55
C VAL A 129 -13.71 -15.66 -10.42
N PHE A 130 -12.59 -16.35 -10.20
CA PHE A 130 -11.29 -15.69 -10.11
C PHE A 130 -10.87 -15.03 -11.44
N ALA A 131 -11.11 -15.69 -12.57
CA ALA A 131 -10.84 -15.11 -13.90
C ALA A 131 -11.69 -13.86 -14.16
N CYS A 132 -12.98 -13.86 -13.75
CA CYS A 132 -13.83 -12.68 -13.82
C CYS A 132 -13.29 -11.53 -12.96
N ILE A 133 -12.83 -11.80 -11.73
CA ILE A 133 -12.18 -10.79 -10.88
C ILE A 133 -10.94 -10.22 -11.58
N LEU A 134 -10.08 -11.08 -12.14
CA LEU A 134 -8.90 -10.63 -12.89
C LEU A 134 -9.25 -9.79 -14.12
N ALA A 135 -10.32 -10.13 -14.84
CA ALA A 135 -10.77 -9.38 -16.00
C ALA A 135 -11.12 -7.92 -15.65
N THR A 136 -11.61 -7.65 -14.42
CA THR A 136 -11.88 -6.28 -13.97
C THR A 136 -10.63 -5.41 -13.86
N LEU A 137 -9.44 -6.01 -13.66
CA LEU A 137 -8.17 -5.27 -13.63
C LEU A 137 -7.78 -4.71 -14.99
N MET A 138 -8.34 -5.25 -16.08
CA MET A 138 -8.12 -4.74 -17.43
C MET A 138 -8.96 -3.50 -17.73
N ILE A 139 -9.98 -3.22 -16.90
CA ILE A 139 -10.85 -2.06 -17.08
C ILE A 139 -10.20 -0.86 -16.40
N PRO A 140 -9.92 0.23 -17.14
CA PRO A 140 -9.35 1.43 -16.55
C PRO A 140 -10.35 2.12 -15.62
N GLU A 141 -9.86 2.64 -14.49
CA GLU A 141 -10.68 3.28 -13.46
C GLU A 141 -11.51 4.45 -14.01
N SER A 142 -10.95 5.21 -14.96
CA SER A 142 -11.62 6.34 -15.61
C SER A 142 -12.92 5.94 -16.33
N VAL A 143 -12.99 4.73 -16.89
CA VAL A 143 -14.20 4.23 -17.58
C VAL A 143 -15.26 3.79 -16.57
N THR A 144 -14.83 3.24 -15.43
CA THR A 144 -15.75 2.82 -14.35
C THR A 144 -16.28 3.97 -13.51
N MET A 145 -15.64 5.14 -13.58
CA MET A 145 -15.96 6.31 -12.76
C MET A 145 -17.40 6.80 -12.97
N VAL A 146 -17.84 6.95 -14.23
CA VAL A 146 -19.20 7.43 -14.54
C VAL A 146 -20.27 6.41 -14.11
N PRO A 147 -20.17 5.10 -14.45
CA PRO A 147 -21.10 4.09 -13.93
C PRO A 147 -21.18 4.05 -12.40
N ASN A 148 -20.05 4.14 -11.71
CA ASN A 148 -20.01 4.15 -10.25
C ASN A 148 -20.73 5.39 -9.70
N PHE A 149 -20.53 6.56 -10.29
CA PHE A 149 -21.21 7.79 -9.89
C PHE A 149 -22.74 7.70 -10.09
N LEU A 150 -23.18 7.15 -11.22
CA LEU A 150 -24.60 6.90 -11.47
C LEU A 150 -25.19 5.92 -10.45
N THR A 151 -24.44 4.89 -10.06
CA THR A 151 -24.85 3.92 -9.04
C THR A 151 -25.01 4.58 -7.67
N VAL A 152 -24.04 5.39 -7.24
CA VAL A 152 -24.12 6.16 -5.98
C VAL A 152 -25.28 7.15 -5.99
N THR A 153 -25.51 7.83 -7.12
CA THR A 153 -26.63 8.76 -7.28
C THR A 153 -27.98 8.06 -7.25
N TRP A 154 -28.08 6.89 -7.89
CA TRP A 154 -29.26 6.05 -7.85
C TRP A 154 -29.55 5.56 -6.43
N LEU A 155 -28.53 5.10 -5.70
CA LEU A 155 -28.62 4.70 -4.30
C LEU A 155 -29.05 5.86 -3.40
N HIS A 156 -28.53 7.08 -3.63
CA HIS A 156 -28.95 8.28 -2.91
C HIS A 156 -30.45 8.57 -3.08
N ARG A 157 -31.00 8.37 -4.28
CA ARG A 157 -32.43 8.59 -4.56
C ARG A 157 -33.34 7.46 -4.06
N SER A 158 -32.81 6.24 -4.02
CA SER A 158 -33.60 5.03 -3.73
C SER A 158 -33.55 4.61 -2.26
N SER A 159 -32.58 5.13 -1.50
CA SER A 159 -32.36 4.82 -0.09
C SER A 159 -32.80 5.99 0.80
N PRO A 160 -33.31 5.74 2.02
CA PRO A 160 -33.53 6.79 3.00
C PRO A 160 -32.23 7.42 3.52
N PHE A 161 -31.07 6.81 3.23
CA PHE A 161 -29.77 7.29 3.65
C PHE A 161 -29.12 8.18 2.58
N ALA A 162 -28.48 9.27 3.01
CA ALA A 162 -27.72 10.13 2.12
C ALA A 162 -26.41 9.45 1.68
N TRP A 163 -26.36 8.99 0.43
CA TRP A 163 -25.13 8.47 -0.20
C TRP A 163 -24.20 9.59 -0.68
N LEU A 164 -24.69 10.51 -1.52
CA LEU A 164 -23.94 11.69 -1.96
C LEU A 164 -23.66 12.64 -0.79
N ASN A 165 -22.52 13.33 -0.86
CA ASN A 165 -22.07 14.28 0.16
C ASN A 165 -22.06 13.65 1.57
N SER A 166 -21.55 12.43 1.67
CA SER A 166 -21.55 11.61 2.88
C SER A 166 -20.49 10.50 2.80
N TRP A 167 -20.19 9.85 3.93
CA TRP A 167 -19.19 8.78 4.03
C TRP A 167 -19.38 7.61 3.05
N PRO A 168 -20.61 7.10 2.77
CA PRO A 168 -20.78 5.94 1.91
C PRO A 168 -20.25 6.16 0.49
N ALA A 169 -20.49 7.33 -0.11
CA ALA A 169 -19.98 7.62 -1.45
C ALA A 169 -18.44 7.68 -1.51
N LEU A 170 -17.79 8.09 -0.42
CA LEU A 170 -16.34 8.18 -0.35
C LEU A 170 -15.66 6.84 -0.03
N THR A 171 -16.37 5.89 0.58
CA THR A 171 -15.76 4.67 1.12
C THR A 171 -16.22 3.40 0.42
N VAL A 172 -17.54 3.17 0.35
CA VAL A 172 -18.16 1.90 -0.09
C VAL A 172 -17.67 1.41 -1.46
N PRO A 173 -17.57 2.26 -2.51
CA PRO A 173 -17.10 1.83 -3.82
C PRO A 173 -15.68 1.24 -3.82
N PHE A 174 -14.88 1.58 -2.81
CA PHE A 174 -13.46 1.22 -2.71
C PHE A 174 -13.16 0.24 -1.56
N LEU A 175 -14.18 -0.34 -0.91
CA LEU A 175 -13.97 -1.31 0.18
C LEU A 175 -13.50 -2.68 -0.33
N ALA A 176 -13.48 -2.93 -1.64
CA ALA A 176 -12.91 -4.13 -2.23
C ALA A 176 -12.25 -3.80 -3.56
N ASN A 177 -11.08 -4.38 -3.81
CA ASN A 177 -10.35 -4.20 -5.06
C ASN A 177 -9.84 -5.56 -5.56
N ALA A 178 -10.01 -5.82 -6.86
CA ALA A 178 -9.55 -7.03 -7.51
C ALA A 178 -8.04 -7.28 -7.34
N PHE A 179 -7.21 -6.22 -7.29
CA PHE A 179 -5.77 -6.37 -7.10
C PHE A 179 -5.43 -6.89 -5.70
N SER A 180 -6.11 -6.36 -4.68
CA SER A 180 -5.97 -6.80 -3.30
C SER A 180 -6.41 -8.25 -3.12
N ILE A 181 -7.54 -8.64 -3.74
CA ILE A 181 -8.03 -10.04 -3.75
C ILE A 181 -7.01 -10.95 -4.43
N PHE A 182 -6.49 -10.54 -5.59
CA PHE A 182 -5.49 -11.28 -6.34
C PHE A 182 -4.22 -11.52 -5.50
N LEU A 183 -3.67 -10.46 -4.92
CA LEU A 183 -2.43 -10.50 -4.15
C LEU A 183 -2.58 -11.39 -2.91
N LEU A 184 -3.64 -11.19 -2.13
CA LEU A 184 -3.91 -12.00 -0.94
C LEU A 184 -4.14 -13.47 -1.30
N ARG A 185 -4.87 -13.75 -2.38
CA ARG A 185 -5.07 -15.12 -2.86
C ARG A 185 -3.75 -15.77 -3.25
N GLN A 186 -2.89 -15.04 -3.96
CA GLN A 186 -1.60 -15.56 -4.40
C GLN A 186 -0.70 -15.94 -3.21
N PHE A 187 -0.70 -15.12 -2.16
CA PHE A 187 -0.02 -15.44 -0.91
C PHE A 187 -0.63 -16.65 -0.20
N LEU A 188 -1.95 -16.67 -0.01
CA LEU A 188 -2.67 -17.75 0.67
C LEU A 188 -2.50 -19.12 -0.01
N ARG A 189 -2.32 -19.15 -1.33
CA ARG A 189 -2.03 -20.38 -2.08
C ARG A 189 -0.62 -20.93 -1.83
N GLY A 190 0.32 -20.08 -1.44
CA GLY A 190 1.69 -20.49 -1.09
C GLY A 190 1.80 -21.15 0.28
N LEU A 191 0.78 -21.02 1.14
CA LEU A 191 0.79 -21.62 2.48
C LEU A 191 0.54 -23.14 2.42
N PRO A 192 1.22 -23.95 3.24
CA PRO A 192 1.04 -25.41 3.24
C PRO A 192 -0.40 -25.81 3.58
N GLY A 193 -0.88 -26.87 2.93
CA GLY A 193 -2.23 -27.43 3.15
C GLY A 193 -2.43 -27.91 4.59
N GLU A 194 -1.38 -28.50 5.17
CA GLU A 194 -1.34 -29.13 6.50
C GLU A 194 -1.82 -28.21 7.64
N LEU A 195 -1.66 -26.89 7.50
CA LEU A 195 -2.18 -25.92 8.47
C LEU A 195 -3.70 -26.02 8.64
N TRP A 196 -4.41 -26.27 7.55
CA TRP A 196 -5.86 -26.45 7.59
C TRP A 196 -6.25 -27.79 8.21
N ASP A 197 -5.51 -28.86 7.88
CA ASP A 197 -5.78 -30.19 8.42
C ASP A 197 -5.54 -30.24 9.93
N ALA A 198 -4.45 -29.64 10.42
CA ALA A 198 -4.16 -29.50 11.84
C ALA A 198 -5.25 -28.69 12.57
N ALA A 199 -5.64 -27.53 12.02
CA ALA A 199 -6.69 -26.71 12.61
C ALA A 199 -8.05 -27.43 12.64
N ARG A 200 -8.34 -28.26 11.64
CA ARG A 200 -9.56 -29.07 11.60
C ARG A 200 -9.56 -30.17 12.66
N ILE A 201 -8.40 -30.80 12.93
CA ILE A 201 -8.24 -31.75 14.04
C ILE A 201 -8.49 -31.06 15.39
N ASP A 202 -8.06 -29.80 15.54
CA ASP A 202 -8.33 -28.95 16.71
C ASP A 202 -9.79 -28.42 16.78
N GLY A 203 -10.66 -28.86 15.87
CA GLY A 203 -12.07 -28.45 15.81
C GLY A 203 -12.30 -27.01 15.34
N ALA A 204 -11.32 -26.39 14.67
CA ALA A 204 -11.48 -25.04 14.15
C ALA A 204 -12.35 -25.01 12.88
N GLY A 205 -13.38 -24.16 12.87
CA GLY A 205 -14.12 -23.81 11.66
C GLY A 205 -13.36 -22.82 10.77
N HIS A 206 -13.88 -22.58 9.56
CA HIS A 206 -13.26 -21.70 8.56
C HIS A 206 -13.00 -20.28 9.08
N PHE A 207 -13.95 -19.68 9.80
CA PHE A 207 -13.77 -18.33 10.37
C PHE A 207 -12.68 -18.29 11.45
N ARG A 208 -12.64 -19.32 12.32
CA ARG A 208 -11.61 -19.43 13.37
C ARG A 208 -10.23 -19.63 12.74
N PHE A 209 -10.13 -20.45 11.69
CA PHE A 209 -8.89 -20.62 10.93
C PHE A 209 -8.45 -19.34 10.24
N LEU A 210 -9.38 -18.63 9.60
CA LEU A 210 -9.10 -17.38 8.89
C LEU A 210 -8.56 -16.31 9.82
N PHE A 211 -9.28 -15.98 10.90
CA PHE A 211 -8.90 -14.89 11.79
C PHE A 211 -7.86 -15.29 12.84
N GLY A 212 -7.85 -16.55 13.28
CA GLY A 212 -6.94 -17.03 14.31
C GLY A 212 -5.58 -17.50 13.79
N ILE A 213 -5.50 -18.03 12.57
CA ILE A 213 -4.28 -18.64 12.02
C ILE A 213 -3.81 -17.92 10.76
N LEU A 214 -4.67 -17.72 9.76
CA LEU A 214 -4.25 -17.11 8.51
C LEU A 214 -3.95 -15.61 8.64
N LEU A 215 -4.80 -14.86 9.33
CA LEU A 215 -4.63 -13.41 9.50
C LEU A 215 -3.23 -13.01 10.03
N PRO A 216 -2.70 -13.61 11.12
CA PRO A 216 -1.36 -13.26 11.59
C PRO A 216 -0.24 -13.68 10.62
N LEU A 217 -0.41 -14.80 9.88
CA LEU A 217 0.55 -15.22 8.85
C LEU A 217 0.55 -14.29 7.63
N CYS A 218 -0.59 -13.66 7.34
CA CYS A 218 -0.76 -12.72 6.24
C CYS A 218 -0.34 -11.28 6.58
N LYS A 219 0.39 -11.03 7.69
CA LYS A 219 0.77 -9.67 8.10
C LYS A 219 1.48 -8.89 6.98
N ALA A 220 2.52 -9.47 6.38
CA ALA A 220 3.27 -8.84 5.30
C ALA A 220 2.40 -8.47 4.07
N PRO A 221 1.65 -9.41 3.43
CA PRO A 221 0.80 -9.05 2.29
C PRO A 221 -0.38 -8.13 2.65
N LEU A 222 -0.92 -8.21 3.88
CA LEU A 222 -1.94 -7.27 4.35
C LEU A 222 -1.39 -5.85 4.47
N LEU A 223 -0.16 -5.69 4.97
CA LEU A 223 0.51 -4.39 5.03
C LEU A 223 0.75 -3.81 3.63
N THR A 224 1.15 -4.65 2.67
CA THR A 224 1.27 -4.26 1.26
C THR A 224 -0.05 -3.73 0.70
N VAL A 225 -1.14 -4.48 0.88
CA VAL A 225 -2.48 -4.07 0.43
C VAL A 225 -2.91 -2.79 1.13
N GLY A 226 -2.73 -2.71 2.44
CA GLY A 226 -3.10 -1.55 3.24
C GLY A 226 -2.35 -0.29 2.81
N MET A 227 -1.06 -0.40 2.52
CA MET A 227 -0.25 0.70 2.02
C MET A 227 -0.72 1.19 0.65
N PHE A 228 -0.97 0.28 -0.31
CA PHE A 228 -1.48 0.68 -1.62
C PHE A 228 -2.86 1.33 -1.55
N THR A 229 -3.77 0.77 -0.74
CA THR A 229 -5.10 1.36 -0.51
C THR A 229 -5.00 2.71 0.16
N PHE A 230 -4.14 2.87 1.16
CA PHE A 230 -3.91 4.14 1.84
C PHE A 230 -3.40 5.21 0.87
N ILE A 231 -2.37 4.91 0.07
CA ILE A 231 -1.82 5.85 -0.91
C ILE A 231 -2.89 6.25 -1.94
N GLY A 232 -3.67 5.28 -2.44
CA GLY A 232 -4.77 5.55 -3.37
C GLY A 232 -5.83 6.48 -2.76
N SER A 233 -6.24 6.18 -1.52
CA SER A 233 -7.22 6.97 -0.78
C SER A 233 -6.73 8.40 -0.49
N TRP A 234 -5.50 8.52 -0.01
CA TRP A 234 -4.88 9.78 0.38
C TRP A 234 -4.70 10.73 -0.80
N ASN A 235 -4.37 10.19 -1.97
CA ASN A 235 -4.18 10.94 -3.20
C ASN A 235 -5.47 11.14 -4.02
N ALA A 236 -6.60 10.56 -3.60
CA ALA A 236 -7.84 10.62 -4.37
C ALA A 236 -8.35 12.06 -4.47
N LEU A 237 -8.46 12.58 -5.70
CA LEU A 237 -8.95 13.95 -5.97
C LEU A 237 -10.23 13.93 -6.80
N ALA A 238 -10.20 13.25 -7.94
CA ALA A 238 -11.27 13.30 -8.93
C ALA A 238 -12.60 12.75 -8.39
N TRP A 239 -12.56 11.60 -7.70
CA TRP A 239 -13.77 10.99 -7.14
C TRP A 239 -14.40 11.84 -6.02
N PRO A 240 -13.66 12.28 -4.98
CA PRO A 240 -14.21 13.16 -3.96
C PRO A 240 -14.85 14.43 -4.51
N LEU A 241 -14.24 15.08 -5.51
CA LEU A 241 -14.82 16.26 -6.17
C LEU A 241 -16.16 15.95 -6.86
N LEU A 242 -16.32 14.75 -7.38
CA LEU A 242 -17.53 14.33 -8.08
C LEU A 242 -18.69 14.03 -7.12
N VAL A 243 -18.41 13.44 -5.94
CA VAL A 243 -19.46 12.98 -5.01
C VAL A 243 -19.71 13.89 -3.81
N THR A 244 -18.88 14.93 -3.60
CA THR A 244 -19.02 15.89 -2.49
C THR A 244 -19.32 17.29 -2.99
N ASN A 245 -20.35 17.90 -2.41
CA ASN A 245 -20.77 19.27 -2.75
C ASN A 245 -20.46 20.26 -1.63
N SER A 246 -20.33 19.79 -0.39
CA SER A 246 -20.00 20.60 0.79
C SER A 246 -18.53 20.43 1.17
N PRO A 247 -17.87 21.48 1.70
CA PRO A 247 -16.51 21.39 2.22
C PRO A 247 -16.37 20.34 3.33
N ASN A 248 -17.43 20.06 4.09
CA ASN A 248 -17.37 19.20 5.28
C ASN A 248 -16.92 17.75 5.03
N TRP A 249 -16.94 17.29 3.78
CA TRP A 249 -16.62 15.92 3.38
C TRP A 249 -15.36 15.80 2.53
N ARG A 250 -14.71 16.93 2.24
CA ARG A 250 -13.60 16.97 1.30
C ARG A 250 -12.30 16.49 1.96
N PRO A 251 -11.49 15.69 1.25
CA PRO A 251 -10.16 15.29 1.70
C PRO A 251 -9.11 16.37 1.43
N ILE A 252 -7.93 16.21 2.06
CA ILE A 252 -6.78 17.11 1.95
C ILE A 252 -6.30 17.34 0.51
N SER A 253 -6.43 16.34 -0.35
CA SER A 253 -6.12 16.43 -1.78
C SER A 253 -6.95 17.52 -2.47
N VAL A 254 -8.22 17.68 -2.09
CA VAL A 254 -9.09 18.76 -2.59
C VAL A 254 -8.68 20.11 -2.01
N GLY A 255 -8.26 20.15 -0.74
CA GLY A 255 -7.69 21.35 -0.13
C GLY A 255 -6.48 21.90 -0.89
N LEU A 256 -5.56 21.01 -1.31
CA LEU A 256 -4.39 21.41 -2.09
C LEU A 256 -4.75 22.05 -3.44
N GLN A 257 -5.90 21.69 -4.03
CA GLN A 257 -6.35 22.26 -5.29
C GLN A 257 -6.80 23.72 -5.15
N GLN A 258 -7.17 24.17 -3.94
CA GLN A 258 -7.64 25.54 -3.72
C GLN A 258 -6.57 26.61 -4.00
N PHE A 259 -5.28 26.25 -3.88
CA PHE A 259 -4.16 27.14 -4.18
C PHE A 259 -3.89 27.30 -5.69
N VAL A 260 -4.63 26.58 -6.54
CA VAL A 260 -4.56 26.70 -7.99
C VAL A 260 -5.84 27.37 -8.47
N SER A 261 -5.74 28.67 -8.78
CA SER A 261 -6.87 29.46 -9.28
C SER A 261 -6.66 29.93 -10.72
N GLU A 262 -7.73 30.38 -11.37
CA GLU A 262 -7.65 31.02 -12.69
C GLU A 262 -6.81 32.31 -12.68
N ALA A 263 -6.74 33.00 -11.55
CA ALA A 263 -5.92 34.21 -11.36
C ALA A 263 -4.42 33.90 -11.15
N GLY A 264 -4.05 32.62 -11.12
CA GLY A 264 -2.69 32.14 -10.90
C GLY A 264 -2.60 31.18 -9.71
N ALA A 265 -1.54 30.39 -9.71
CA ALA A 265 -1.24 29.46 -8.61
C ALA A 265 -0.43 30.14 -7.51
N GLU A 266 -0.86 29.98 -6.27
CA GLU A 266 -0.09 30.35 -5.08
C GLU A 266 0.89 29.22 -4.74
N VAL A 267 1.92 29.09 -5.59
CA VAL A 267 2.85 27.94 -5.57
C VAL A 267 3.50 27.75 -4.20
N HIS A 268 3.91 28.84 -3.53
CA HIS A 268 4.51 28.79 -2.20
C HIS A 268 3.58 28.15 -1.14
N LEU A 269 2.29 28.51 -1.12
CA LEU A 269 1.29 27.92 -0.21
C LEU A 269 0.93 26.49 -0.61
N GLN A 270 0.82 26.23 -1.92
CA GLN A 270 0.58 24.89 -2.44
C GLN A 270 1.70 23.91 -2.03
N MET A 271 2.96 24.35 -2.10
CA MET A 271 4.12 23.55 -1.70
C MET A 271 4.18 23.35 -0.19
N ALA A 272 3.87 24.38 0.61
CA ALA A 272 3.73 24.24 2.07
C ALA A 272 2.63 23.24 2.44
N GLY A 273 1.48 23.32 1.77
CA GLY A 273 0.41 22.36 1.94
C GLY A 273 0.82 20.94 1.53
N ALA A 274 1.55 20.78 0.43
CA ALA A 274 2.03 19.49 -0.05
C ALA A 274 3.03 18.85 0.94
N VAL A 275 3.90 19.64 1.57
CA VAL A 275 4.78 19.17 2.66
C VAL A 275 3.93 18.61 3.80
N ILE A 276 2.92 19.36 4.28
CA ILE A 276 2.02 18.93 5.35
C ILE A 276 1.31 17.62 4.98
N ALA A 277 0.76 17.53 3.76
CA ALA A 277 0.08 16.34 3.28
C ALA A 277 1.00 15.12 3.08
N THR A 278 2.31 15.33 2.92
CA THR A 278 3.30 14.25 2.77
C THR A 278 3.70 13.62 4.11
N VAL A 279 3.66 14.39 5.21
CA VAL A 279 4.10 13.92 6.54
C VAL A 279 3.42 12.62 6.98
N PRO A 280 2.07 12.45 6.90
CA PRO A 280 1.41 11.22 7.33
C PRO A 280 1.83 10.00 6.50
N VAL A 281 2.06 10.19 5.20
CA VAL A 281 2.51 9.12 4.30
C VAL A 281 3.90 8.63 4.72
N LEU A 282 4.82 9.56 5.05
CA LEU A 282 6.16 9.21 5.54
C LEU A 282 6.09 8.51 6.90
N LEU A 283 5.25 9.00 7.83
CA LEU A 283 5.06 8.36 9.13
C LEU A 283 4.59 6.91 8.98
N ILE A 284 3.57 6.68 8.16
CA ILE A 284 3.06 5.32 7.89
C ILE A 284 4.14 4.46 7.23
N TYR A 285 4.89 5.00 6.27
CA TYR A 285 6.00 4.27 5.64
C TYR A 285 7.05 3.83 6.67
N PHE A 286 7.50 4.73 7.56
CA PHE A 286 8.49 4.40 8.59
C PHE A 286 7.97 3.36 9.61
N LEU A 287 6.67 3.33 9.88
CA LEU A 287 6.06 2.31 10.72
C LEU A 287 6.02 0.93 10.04
N ILE A 288 5.80 0.88 8.73
CA ILE A 288 5.61 -0.38 7.99
C ILE A 288 6.94 -0.92 7.42
N GLN A 289 7.95 -0.09 7.16
CA GLN A 289 9.20 -0.48 6.46
C GLN A 289 9.93 -1.70 7.07
N LYS A 290 9.84 -1.87 8.40
CA LYS A 290 10.49 -2.98 9.12
C LYS A 290 9.90 -4.32 8.70
N GLU A 291 8.58 -4.37 8.55
CA GLU A 291 7.83 -5.59 8.20
C GLU A 291 8.10 -6.02 6.76
N PHE A 292 8.28 -5.06 5.85
CA PHE A 292 8.70 -5.35 4.47
C PHE A 292 10.09 -5.98 4.42
N THR A 293 11.02 -5.50 5.24
CA THR A 293 12.40 -5.99 5.28
C THR A 293 12.46 -7.43 5.82
N GLU A 294 11.68 -7.74 6.86
CA GLU A 294 11.60 -9.08 7.45
C GLU A 294 10.91 -10.08 6.49
N GLY A 295 9.86 -9.67 5.76
CA GLY A 295 9.16 -10.54 4.82
C GLY A 295 10.00 -10.99 3.62
N ILE A 296 10.91 -10.16 3.13
CA ILE A 296 11.82 -10.48 2.02
C ILE A 296 12.89 -11.51 2.46
N SER A 297 13.26 -11.53 3.74
CA SER A 297 14.25 -12.46 4.26
C SER A 297 13.77 -13.92 4.23
N MET A 298 12.46 -14.15 4.36
CA MET A 298 11.85 -15.49 4.35
C MET A 298 11.72 -16.10 2.95
N SER A 299 11.66 -15.30 1.88
CA SER A 299 11.62 -15.81 0.50
C SER A 299 13.01 -16.18 -0.06
N GLY A 300 14.08 -15.80 0.64
CA GLY A 300 15.46 -16.14 0.30
C GLY A 300 15.91 -17.52 0.78
N LEU A 301 15.14 -18.19 1.64
CA LEU A 301 15.39 -19.58 2.05
C LEU A 301 14.88 -20.51 0.95
N LYS A 302 15.70 -20.68 -0.07
CA LYS A 302 15.62 -21.80 -1.02
C LYS A 302 15.68 -23.10 -0.21
N GLY A 303 14.56 -23.83 -0.17
CA GLY A 303 14.57 -25.28 0.03
C GLY A 303 15.11 -25.99 -1.21
#